data_AF-A0A2T3IF02-F1
#
_entry.id   AF-A0A2T3IF02-F1
#
_cell.length_a   1.000
_cell.length_b   1.000
_cell.length_c   1.000
_cell.angle_alpha   90.00
_cell.angle_beta   90.00
_cell.angle_gamma   90.00
#
_symmetry.space_group_name_H-M   'P 1'
#
loop_
_entity.id
_entity.type
_entity.pdbx_description
1 polymer ?
#
loop_
_entity_poly.entity_id
_entity_poly.type
_entity_poly.pdbx_seq_one_letter_code
_entity_poly.pdbx_strand_id
1 'polypeptide(L)'
;MSLEQQIGALVKASENLTGAVNGKIGEIDKKVEVAESEFEKWRANFSETINGIEVYKQGGIRRFFFGGTFNNGGYTSTGGPDSNFPTCSSPQAPSFLNILEFVANSGFGSQGDIFKIEYISSHRGMGASDGYTDHFIFTGTSFSDSVAGQVEFKKISASNHIKIFISEPNNEEKEVDITKDMQGSTISVSFRTIGQGYDAGKARVTLKVDTRYHCGAGRAFGVDVTYTSNRGQPCKNRLSMTKPQWDLS
;
A
#
# COMPACT_ATOMS: atom_id res chain seq x y z
N MET A 1 -9.72 -35.62 69.07
CA MET A 1 -9.38 -34.25 68.64
C MET A 1 -10.52 -33.33 69.04
N SER A 2 -10.22 -32.18 69.64
CA SER A 2 -11.26 -31.18 69.96
C SER A 2 -11.64 -30.36 68.72
N LEU A 3 -12.77 -29.66 68.78
CA LEU A 3 -13.24 -28.79 67.71
C LEU A 3 -12.23 -27.67 67.41
N GLU A 4 -11.58 -27.10 68.43
CA GLU A 4 -10.57 -26.05 68.26
C GLU A 4 -9.33 -26.57 67.53
N GLN A 5 -8.93 -27.82 67.79
CA GLN A 5 -7.82 -28.45 67.07
C GLN A 5 -8.15 -28.65 65.59
N GLN A 6 -9.39 -28.99 65.26
CA GLN A 6 -9.86 -29.12 63.87
C GLN A 6 -9.91 -27.77 63.15
N ILE A 7 -10.40 -26.72 63.81
CA ILE A 7 -10.42 -25.36 63.25
C ILE A 7 -9.00 -24.85 62.99
N GLY A 8 -8.08 -25.03 63.94
CA GLY A 8 -6.68 -24.62 63.77
C GLY A 8 -5.96 -25.36 62.64
N ALA A 9 -6.27 -26.64 62.41
CA ALA A 9 -5.75 -27.40 61.28
C ALA A 9 -6.30 -26.89 59.93
N LEU A 10 -7.58 -26.55 59.88
CA LEU A 10 -8.23 -26.03 58.67
C LEU A 10 -7.68 -24.65 58.27
N VAL A 11 -7.47 -23.75 59.22
CA VAL A 11 -6.88 -22.42 58.96
C VAL A 11 -5.50 -22.56 58.33
N LYS A 12 -4.62 -23.39 58.91
CA LYS A 12 -3.29 -23.65 58.35
C LYS A 12 -3.36 -24.24 56.94
N ALA A 13 -4.29 -25.16 56.70
CA ALA A 13 -4.49 -25.71 55.36
C ALA A 13 -4.93 -24.64 54.35
N SER A 14 -5.80 -23.71 54.77
CA SER A 14 -6.25 -22.57 53.95
C SER A 14 -5.11 -21.59 53.65
N GLU A 15 -4.28 -21.26 54.64
CA GLU A 15 -3.09 -20.41 54.46
C GLU A 15 -2.10 -21.05 53.48
N ASN A 16 -1.83 -22.35 53.64
CA ASN A 16 -0.97 -23.11 52.73
C ASN A 16 -1.53 -23.14 51.30
N LEU A 17 -2.85 -23.36 51.14
CA LEU A 17 -3.51 -23.33 49.84
C LEU A 17 -3.41 -21.95 49.19
N THR A 18 -3.62 -20.89 49.97
CA THR A 18 -3.51 -19.50 49.49
C THR A 18 -2.09 -19.21 48.99
N GLY A 19 -1.07 -19.62 49.73
CA GLY A 19 0.33 -19.50 49.29
C GLY A 19 0.61 -20.29 48.01
N ALA A 20 0.11 -21.52 47.91
CA ALA A 20 0.27 -22.36 46.72
C ALA A 20 -0.43 -21.76 45.48
N VAL A 21 -1.66 -21.25 45.65
CA VAL A 21 -2.43 -20.59 44.58
C VAL A 21 -1.70 -19.33 44.10
N ASN A 22 -1.25 -18.47 45.01
CA ASN A 22 -0.50 -17.27 44.65
C ASN A 22 0.82 -17.60 43.92
N GLY A 23 1.52 -18.65 44.35
CA GLY A 23 2.70 -19.16 43.65
C GLY A 23 2.38 -19.61 42.23
N LYS A 24 1.25 -20.32 42.04
CA LYS A 24 0.81 -20.78 40.71
C LYS A 24 0.36 -19.63 39.81
N ILE A 25 -0.28 -18.60 40.34
CA ILE A 25 -0.61 -17.38 39.59
C ILE A 25 0.68 -16.74 39.06
N GLY A 26 1.70 -16.55 39.92
CA GLY A 26 2.98 -15.98 39.48
C GLY A 26 3.72 -16.85 38.44
N GLU A 27 3.63 -18.18 38.53
CA GLU A 27 4.15 -19.08 37.49
C GLU A 27 3.40 -18.93 36.15
N ILE A 28 2.09 -18.74 36.19
CA ILE A 28 1.25 -18.54 35.00
C ILE A 28 1.61 -17.21 34.34
N ASP A 29 1.66 -16.12 35.11
CA ASP A 29 1.99 -14.79 34.60
C ASP A 29 3.34 -14.81 33.86
N LYS A 30 4.35 -15.43 34.48
CA LYS A 30 5.67 -15.57 33.87
C LYS A 30 5.65 -16.40 32.58
N LYS A 31 4.82 -17.43 32.49
CA LYS A 31 4.67 -18.22 31.26
C LYS A 31 3.97 -17.44 30.16
N VAL A 32 2.95 -16.64 30.51
CA VAL A 32 2.24 -15.78 29.56
C VAL A 32 3.18 -14.71 29.00
N GLU A 33 3.95 -14.02 29.85
CA GLU A 33 4.93 -13.02 29.41
C GLU A 33 5.98 -13.61 28.44
N VAL A 34 6.48 -14.81 28.74
CA VAL A 34 7.43 -15.50 27.86
C VAL A 34 6.76 -15.85 26.52
N ALA A 35 5.55 -16.40 26.54
CA ALA A 35 4.82 -16.76 25.33
C ALA A 35 4.49 -15.54 24.46
N GLU A 36 4.10 -14.42 25.07
CA GLU A 36 3.89 -13.14 24.37
C GLU A 36 5.19 -12.65 23.70
N SER A 37 6.31 -12.69 24.42
CA SER A 37 7.62 -12.31 23.86
C SER A 37 8.05 -13.20 22.69
N GLU A 38 7.85 -14.52 22.80
CA GLU A 38 8.16 -15.48 21.74
C GLU A 38 7.24 -15.30 20.53
N PHE A 39 5.94 -15.05 20.76
CA PHE A 39 4.98 -14.76 19.71
C PHE A 39 5.34 -13.49 18.96
N GLU A 40 5.71 -12.41 19.65
CA GLU A 40 6.08 -11.15 19.01
C GLU A 40 7.36 -11.28 18.18
N LYS A 41 8.36 -12.02 18.68
CA LYS A 41 9.58 -12.34 17.90
C LYS A 41 9.26 -13.16 16.67
N TRP A 42 8.40 -14.17 16.82
CA TRP A 42 7.95 -14.99 15.70
C TRP A 42 7.20 -14.13 14.67
N ARG A 43 6.24 -13.31 15.09
CA ARG A 43 5.46 -12.41 14.24
C ARG A 43 6.33 -11.43 13.46
N ALA A 44 7.32 -10.82 14.11
CA ALA A 44 8.25 -9.87 13.50
C ALA A 44 9.07 -10.48 12.34
N ASN A 45 9.21 -11.81 12.28
CA ASN A 45 9.86 -12.47 11.15
C ASN A 45 8.96 -12.50 9.89
N PHE A 46 7.63 -12.43 10.06
CA PHE A 46 6.66 -12.58 8.96
C PHE A 46 5.96 -11.29 8.56
N SER A 47 5.90 -10.28 9.43
CA SER A 47 5.39 -8.97 9.04
C SER A 47 6.14 -7.83 9.71
N GLU A 48 6.05 -6.66 9.09
CA GLU A 48 6.49 -5.38 9.66
C GLU A 48 5.56 -4.26 9.21
N THR A 49 5.39 -3.23 10.03
CA THR A 49 4.61 -2.05 9.65
C THR A 49 5.52 -1.01 9.01
N ILE A 50 5.34 -0.75 7.72
CA ILE A 50 6.06 0.30 6.99
C ILE A 50 5.06 1.36 6.55
N ASN A 51 5.29 2.62 6.92
CA ASN A 51 4.45 3.75 6.52
C ASN A 51 2.94 3.55 6.82
N GLY A 52 2.65 2.84 7.92
CA GLY A 52 1.28 2.56 8.37
C GLY A 52 0.59 1.40 7.64
N ILE A 53 1.32 0.60 6.86
CA ILE A 53 0.82 -0.61 6.21
C ILE A 53 1.57 -1.81 6.74
N GLU A 54 0.84 -2.88 7.05
CA GLU A 54 1.43 -4.19 7.32
C GLU A 54 2.01 -4.79 6.02
N VAL A 55 3.30 -5.07 6.05
CA VAL A 55 4.05 -5.70 4.96
C VAL A 55 4.42 -7.11 5.40
N TYR A 56 3.92 -8.10 4.67
CA TYR A 56 4.25 -9.51 4.87
C TYR A 56 5.60 -9.85 4.23
N LYS A 57 6.38 -10.71 4.89
CA LYS A 57 7.73 -11.11 4.50
C LYS A 57 7.82 -12.64 4.38
N GLN A 58 8.36 -13.11 3.26
CA GLN A 58 8.68 -14.51 3.03
C GLN A 58 10.02 -14.61 2.29
N GLY A 59 11.10 -14.89 3.02
CA GLY A 59 12.45 -14.81 2.48
C GLY A 59 12.75 -13.39 1.98
N GLY A 60 13.18 -13.25 0.73
CA GLY A 60 13.38 -11.94 0.09
C GLY A 60 12.09 -11.25 -0.37
N ILE A 61 10.95 -11.94 -0.38
CA ILE A 61 9.68 -11.43 -0.91
C ILE A 61 8.99 -10.60 0.17
N ARG A 62 8.52 -9.41 -0.22
CA ARG A 62 7.65 -8.53 0.57
C ARG A 62 6.34 -8.33 -0.17
N ARG A 63 5.22 -8.34 0.55
CA ARG A 63 3.89 -8.12 -0.01
C ARG A 63 3.05 -7.20 0.87
N PHE A 64 2.28 -6.32 0.25
CA PHE A 64 1.26 -5.56 0.94
C PHE A 64 0.07 -5.28 0.03
N PHE A 65 -1.06 -4.99 0.67
CA PHE A 65 -2.28 -4.56 0.00
C PHE A 65 -2.76 -3.25 0.62
N PHE A 66 -3.29 -2.36 -0.20
CA PHE A 66 -4.12 -1.25 0.29
C PHE A 66 -5.22 -0.91 -0.71
N GLY A 67 -6.30 -0.33 -0.20
CA GLY A 67 -7.41 0.14 -1.01
C GLY A 67 -7.97 1.43 -0.48
N GLY A 68 -8.87 2.03 -1.25
CA GLY A 68 -9.51 3.28 -0.89
C GLY A 68 -10.56 3.70 -1.90
N THR A 69 -11.05 4.93 -1.73
CA THR A 69 -12.01 5.56 -2.65
C THR A 69 -11.47 6.89 -3.11
N PHE A 70 -11.69 7.20 -4.39
CA PHE A 70 -11.39 8.52 -4.93
C PHE A 70 -12.50 9.52 -4.56
N ASN A 71 -12.12 10.77 -4.31
CA ASN A 71 -13.08 11.86 -4.24
C ASN A 71 -13.43 12.29 -5.67
N ASN A 72 -14.61 11.89 -6.12
CA ASN A 72 -15.07 12.13 -7.48
C ASN A 72 -16.03 13.33 -7.57
N GLY A 73 -16.06 14.20 -6.56
CA GLY A 73 -16.99 15.33 -6.59
C GLY A 73 -18.46 14.90 -6.65
N GLY A 74 -19.30 15.75 -7.24
CA GLY A 74 -20.73 15.49 -7.39
C GLY A 74 -21.19 15.37 -8.85
N TYR A 75 -22.37 14.79 -9.05
CA TYR A 75 -23.06 14.71 -10.34
C TYR A 75 -24.08 15.84 -10.49
N THR A 76 -24.29 16.34 -11.72
CA THR A 76 -25.43 17.18 -12.11
C THR A 76 -25.89 16.84 -13.53
N SER A 77 -27.18 17.04 -13.79
CA SER A 77 -27.78 16.97 -15.12
C SER A 77 -28.05 18.34 -15.76
N THR A 78 -27.77 19.44 -15.05
CA THR A 78 -28.16 20.81 -15.47
C THR A 78 -26.99 21.66 -15.97
N GLY A 79 -25.83 21.05 -16.23
CA GLY A 79 -24.61 21.76 -16.63
C GLY A 79 -23.72 22.09 -15.43
N GLY A 80 -22.56 21.44 -15.39
CA GLY A 80 -21.48 21.65 -14.42
C GLY A 80 -20.66 22.92 -14.68
N PRO A 81 -19.82 23.34 -13.72
CA PRO A 81 -19.00 24.55 -13.86
C PRO A 81 -17.83 24.39 -14.85
N ASP A 82 -17.45 23.16 -15.22
CA ASP A 82 -16.44 22.88 -16.24
C ASP A 82 -17.14 22.42 -17.53
N SER A 83 -16.98 23.19 -18.61
CA SER A 83 -17.63 22.89 -19.90
C SER A 83 -17.12 21.60 -20.54
N ASN A 84 -15.92 21.14 -20.21
CA ASN A 84 -15.39 19.86 -20.68
C ASN A 84 -15.98 18.67 -19.89
N PHE A 85 -16.53 18.93 -18.70
CA PHE A 85 -17.15 17.94 -17.83
C PHE A 85 -18.54 18.42 -17.37
N PRO A 86 -19.51 18.58 -18.30
CA PRO A 86 -20.79 19.22 -18.02
C PRO A 86 -21.69 18.43 -17.06
N THR A 87 -21.37 17.17 -16.78
CA THR A 87 -22.09 16.35 -15.79
C THR A 87 -21.47 16.40 -14.39
N CYS A 88 -20.37 17.10 -14.22
CA CYS A 88 -19.69 17.23 -12.93
C CYS A 88 -20.16 18.47 -12.17
N SER A 89 -20.73 18.34 -10.98
CA SER A 89 -21.21 19.50 -10.19
C SER A 89 -20.14 20.10 -9.28
N SER A 90 -19.12 19.33 -8.90
CA SER A 90 -18.04 19.77 -8.01
C SER A 90 -16.71 19.12 -8.44
N PRO A 91 -16.08 19.59 -9.53
CA PRO A 91 -14.86 19.01 -10.05
C PRO A 91 -13.74 19.07 -9.00
N GLN A 92 -13.00 17.97 -8.87
CA GLN A 92 -11.84 17.88 -7.98
C GLN A 92 -10.55 18.00 -8.79
N ALA A 93 -9.47 18.46 -8.14
CA ALA A 93 -8.14 18.37 -8.72
C ALA A 93 -7.74 16.89 -8.90
N PRO A 94 -6.88 16.56 -9.89
CA PRO A 94 -6.37 15.22 -10.04
C PRO A 94 -5.70 14.71 -8.75
N SER A 95 -5.92 13.44 -8.45
CA SER A 95 -5.28 12.76 -7.32
C SER A 95 -4.09 11.93 -7.80
N PHE A 96 -3.06 11.82 -6.97
CA PHE A 96 -1.89 10.97 -7.18
C PHE A 96 -2.02 9.75 -6.27
N LEU A 97 -2.12 8.59 -6.90
CA LEU A 97 -2.05 7.29 -6.25
C LEU A 97 -0.60 6.83 -6.26
N ASN A 98 0.11 7.06 -5.16
CA ASN A 98 1.51 6.64 -4.97
C ASN A 98 1.52 5.21 -4.42
N ILE A 99 1.97 4.26 -5.21
CA ILE A 99 1.79 2.83 -4.94
C ILE A 99 2.99 2.24 -4.20
N LEU A 100 4.16 2.28 -4.86
CA LEU A 100 5.41 1.72 -4.39
C LEU A 100 6.50 2.75 -4.61
N GLU A 101 7.36 2.96 -3.61
CA GLU A 101 8.53 3.81 -3.73
C GLU A 101 9.83 3.04 -3.43
N PHE A 102 10.89 3.40 -4.15
CA PHE A 102 12.24 2.92 -3.94
C PHE A 102 13.06 4.08 -3.40
N VAL A 103 13.47 3.98 -2.13
CA VAL A 103 14.24 5.03 -1.45
C VAL A 103 15.73 4.82 -1.72
N ALA A 104 16.37 5.80 -2.35
CA ALA A 104 17.79 5.73 -2.65
C ALA A 104 18.63 5.64 -1.37
N ASN A 105 19.56 4.70 -1.33
CA ASN A 105 20.64 4.65 -0.36
C ASN A 105 21.82 3.91 -1.01
N SER A 106 22.67 4.68 -1.69
CA SER A 106 23.66 4.16 -2.65
C SER A 106 23.02 3.22 -3.69
N GLY A 107 21.82 3.60 -4.14
CA GLY A 107 21.04 2.95 -5.18
C GLY A 107 19.59 2.62 -4.81
N PHE A 108 18.84 2.17 -5.81
CA PHE A 108 17.39 1.89 -5.72
C PHE A 108 17.04 0.39 -5.55
N GLY A 109 18.05 -0.48 -5.57
CA GLY A 109 17.87 -1.92 -5.49
C GLY A 109 19.18 -2.68 -5.69
N SER A 110 19.08 -3.99 -5.79
CA SER A 110 20.17 -4.95 -5.93
C SER A 110 19.93 -5.90 -7.10
N GLN A 111 20.93 -6.72 -7.44
CA GLN A 111 20.83 -7.65 -8.55
C GLN A 111 19.68 -8.63 -8.36
N GLY A 112 18.83 -8.77 -9.38
CA GLY A 112 17.69 -9.69 -9.36
C GLY A 112 16.47 -9.15 -8.62
N ASP A 113 16.47 -7.89 -8.18
CA ASP A 113 15.29 -7.31 -7.57
C ASP A 113 14.14 -7.14 -8.56
N ILE A 114 12.96 -7.60 -8.14
CA ILE A 114 11.73 -7.53 -8.92
C ILE A 114 10.61 -6.86 -8.12
N PHE A 115 9.63 -6.33 -8.85
CA PHE A 115 8.35 -5.93 -8.28
C PHE A 115 7.20 -6.29 -9.24
N LYS A 116 6.03 -6.54 -8.65
CA LYS A 116 4.74 -6.70 -9.31
C LYS A 116 3.69 -5.90 -8.56
N ILE A 117 2.88 -5.14 -9.30
CA ILE A 117 1.76 -4.37 -8.77
C ILE A 117 0.53 -4.71 -9.60
N GLU A 118 -0.56 -5.08 -8.94
CA GLU A 118 -1.87 -5.21 -9.57
C GLU A 118 -2.79 -4.13 -9.02
N TYR A 119 -3.22 -3.23 -9.92
CA TYR A 119 -4.16 -2.16 -9.63
C TYR A 119 -5.50 -2.49 -10.26
N ILE A 120 -6.57 -2.41 -9.47
CA ILE A 120 -7.95 -2.51 -9.96
C ILE A 120 -8.74 -1.34 -9.37
N SER A 121 -9.52 -0.64 -10.19
CA SER A 121 -10.57 0.25 -9.72
C SER A 121 -11.88 -0.01 -10.41
N SER A 122 -12.99 0.19 -9.69
CA SER A 122 -14.32 0.07 -10.26
C SER A 122 -15.33 1.04 -9.65
N HIS A 123 -16.37 1.33 -10.41
CA HIS A 123 -17.57 1.99 -9.88
C HIS A 123 -18.44 0.97 -9.15
N ARG A 124 -18.66 1.10 -7.84
CA ARG A 124 -19.61 0.28 -7.06
C ARG A 124 -19.50 -1.24 -7.28
N GLY A 125 -18.29 -1.76 -7.49
CA GLY A 125 -18.07 -3.19 -7.74
C GLY A 125 -18.49 -3.68 -9.12
N MET A 126 -18.75 -2.79 -10.07
CA MET A 126 -19.11 -3.11 -11.46
C MET A 126 -17.90 -3.58 -12.30
N GLY A 127 -17.08 -4.47 -11.73
CA GLY A 127 -15.83 -4.99 -12.32
C GLY A 127 -15.99 -5.72 -13.65
N ALA A 128 -17.20 -6.21 -13.95
CA ALA A 128 -17.52 -6.89 -15.21
C ALA A 128 -17.89 -5.94 -16.35
N SER A 129 -18.07 -4.65 -16.07
CA SER A 129 -18.50 -3.66 -17.07
C SER A 129 -17.30 -2.94 -17.68
N ASP A 130 -17.22 -2.96 -19.02
CA ASP A 130 -16.13 -2.33 -19.79
C ASP A 130 -16.02 -0.81 -19.59
N GLY A 131 -17.12 -0.15 -19.22
CA GLY A 131 -17.15 1.30 -18.95
C GLY A 131 -16.82 1.71 -17.52
N TYR A 132 -16.60 0.77 -16.61
CA TYR A 132 -16.50 1.08 -15.17
C TYR A 132 -15.27 0.52 -14.48
N THR A 133 -14.39 -0.18 -15.20
CA THR A 133 -13.27 -0.91 -14.61
C THR A 133 -11.96 -0.48 -15.24
N ASP A 134 -10.96 -0.24 -14.37
CA ASP A 134 -9.57 -0.08 -14.77
C ASP A 134 -8.76 -1.17 -14.10
N HIS A 135 -7.93 -1.85 -14.87
CA HIS A 135 -7.12 -2.95 -14.39
C HIS A 135 -5.76 -2.91 -15.06
N PHE A 136 -4.73 -2.63 -14.28
CA PHE A 136 -3.35 -2.49 -14.73
C PHE A 136 -2.45 -3.43 -13.94
N ILE A 137 -1.48 -4.05 -14.62
CA ILE A 137 -0.46 -4.86 -13.98
C ILE A 137 0.90 -4.26 -14.32
N PHE A 138 1.64 -3.85 -13.30
CA PHE A 138 3.02 -3.41 -13.45
C PHE A 138 3.93 -4.56 -13.06
N THR A 139 4.94 -4.86 -13.88
CA THR A 139 6.00 -5.81 -13.55
C THR A 139 7.33 -5.17 -13.90
N GLY A 140 8.29 -5.18 -12.98
CA GLY A 140 9.56 -4.52 -13.24
C GLY A 140 10.68 -4.96 -12.31
N THR A 141 11.79 -4.24 -12.42
CA THR A 141 13.03 -4.48 -11.69
C THR A 141 13.57 -3.17 -11.10
N SER A 142 14.34 -3.29 -10.04
CA SER A 142 15.15 -2.18 -9.50
C SER A 142 16.60 -2.61 -9.40
N PHE A 143 17.53 -1.68 -9.64
CA PHE A 143 18.96 -1.90 -9.45
C PHE A 143 19.60 -0.64 -8.83
N SER A 144 20.93 -0.53 -8.85
CA SER A 144 21.64 0.60 -8.28
C SER A 144 21.15 1.94 -8.85
N ASP A 145 21.04 2.09 -10.17
CA ASP A 145 20.78 3.37 -10.83
C ASP A 145 19.46 3.45 -11.61
N SER A 146 18.62 2.40 -11.54
CA SER A 146 17.37 2.34 -12.30
C SER A 146 16.24 1.61 -11.60
N VAL A 147 15.02 2.06 -11.92
CA VAL A 147 13.73 1.43 -11.58
C VAL A 147 12.86 1.54 -12.82
N ALA A 148 12.59 0.41 -13.45
CA ALA A 148 11.87 0.35 -14.70
C ALA A 148 11.08 -0.95 -14.80
N GLY A 149 10.12 -0.99 -15.71
CA GLY A 149 9.31 -2.16 -15.93
C GLY A 149 8.39 -2.02 -17.13
N GLN A 150 7.40 -2.89 -17.13
CA GLN A 150 6.34 -2.93 -18.11
C GLN A 150 4.99 -2.75 -17.43
N VAL A 151 4.03 -2.19 -18.17
CA VAL A 151 2.64 -2.02 -17.74
C VAL A 151 1.74 -2.71 -18.75
N GLU A 152 0.98 -3.68 -18.27
CA GLU A 152 -0.07 -4.36 -19.02
C GLU A 152 -1.42 -3.71 -18.72
N PHE A 153 -2.16 -3.34 -19.76
CA PHE A 153 -3.48 -2.72 -19.61
C PHE A 153 -4.58 -3.74 -19.86
N LYS A 154 -5.19 -4.28 -18.81
CA LYS A 154 -6.23 -5.32 -18.93
C LYS A 154 -7.60 -4.73 -19.24
N LYS A 155 -7.96 -3.63 -18.58
CA LYS A 155 -9.20 -2.87 -18.79
C LYS A 155 -8.96 -1.37 -18.60
N ILE A 156 -9.61 -0.56 -19.43
CA ILE A 156 -9.54 0.92 -19.37
C ILE A 156 -10.95 1.48 -19.51
N SER A 157 -11.46 2.12 -18.45
CA SER A 157 -12.84 2.62 -18.40
C SER A 157 -13.06 3.85 -19.29
N ALA A 158 -12.08 4.75 -19.33
CA ALA A 158 -12.08 5.97 -20.14
C ALA A 158 -10.67 6.33 -20.61
N SER A 159 -10.52 6.96 -21.78
CA SER A 159 -9.23 7.48 -22.22
C SER A 159 -8.82 8.70 -21.39
N ASN A 160 -7.52 8.84 -21.11
CA ASN A 160 -6.86 10.00 -20.49
C ASN A 160 -7.26 10.33 -19.04
N HIS A 161 -8.18 9.58 -18.43
CA HIS A 161 -8.57 9.79 -17.03
C HIS A 161 -7.53 9.28 -16.02
N ILE A 162 -6.70 8.31 -16.40
CA ILE A 162 -5.53 7.88 -15.63
C ILE A 162 -4.30 8.07 -16.50
N LYS A 163 -3.21 8.51 -15.87
CA LYS A 163 -1.90 8.62 -16.48
C LYS A 163 -0.86 8.00 -15.56
N ILE A 164 0.22 7.47 -16.14
CA ILE A 164 1.40 7.12 -15.36
C ILE A 164 2.18 8.41 -15.13
N PHE A 165 2.45 8.74 -13.87
CA PHE A 165 3.20 9.93 -13.50
C PHE A 165 4.63 9.56 -13.11
N ILE A 166 5.60 10.25 -13.70
CA ILE A 166 7.03 10.01 -13.51
C ILE A 166 7.67 11.30 -13.03
N SER A 167 8.32 11.23 -11.86
CA SER A 167 9.14 12.30 -11.30
C SER A 167 10.56 11.77 -11.14
N GLU A 168 11.50 12.38 -11.85
CA GLU A 168 12.93 12.05 -11.87
C GLU A 168 13.76 13.28 -11.50
N PRO A 169 14.98 13.13 -10.94
CA PRO A 169 15.86 14.26 -10.70
C PRO A 169 16.27 14.89 -12.03
N ASN A 170 16.46 16.21 -12.03
CA ASN A 170 17.03 16.97 -13.16
C ASN A 170 16.27 16.82 -14.49
N ASN A 171 15.03 16.35 -14.45
CA ASN A 171 14.16 16.23 -15.62
C ASN A 171 12.83 16.92 -15.35
N GLU A 172 12.22 17.42 -16.42
CA GLU A 172 10.80 17.76 -16.37
C GLU A 172 9.98 16.52 -16.05
N GLU A 173 8.91 16.71 -15.29
CA GLU A 173 7.97 15.65 -14.97
C GLU A 173 7.33 15.11 -16.24
N LYS A 174 7.17 13.79 -16.30
CA LYS A 174 6.62 13.11 -17.47
C LYS A 174 5.32 12.43 -17.11
N GLU A 175 4.37 12.51 -18.03
CA GLU A 175 3.10 11.79 -17.96
C GLU A 175 2.98 10.88 -19.16
N VAL A 176 2.63 9.61 -18.94
CA VAL A 176 2.25 8.69 -20.01
C VAL A 176 0.74 8.59 -19.99
N ASP A 177 0.11 9.08 -21.05
CA ASP A 177 -1.34 9.00 -21.24
C ASP A 177 -1.76 7.53 -21.38
N ILE A 178 -2.85 7.15 -20.70
CA ILE A 178 -3.47 5.84 -20.84
C ILE A 178 -4.77 6.02 -21.64
N THR A 179 -4.84 5.40 -22.81
CA THR A 179 -5.96 5.51 -23.74
C THR A 179 -6.61 4.15 -23.99
N LYS A 180 -7.91 4.13 -24.34
CA LYS A 180 -8.66 2.87 -24.50
C LYS A 180 -8.06 1.90 -25.52
N ASP A 181 -7.40 2.39 -26.55
CA ASP A 181 -6.73 1.58 -27.57
C ASP A 181 -5.50 0.83 -27.05
N MET A 182 -4.97 1.21 -25.88
CA MET A 182 -3.92 0.46 -25.19
C MET A 182 -4.44 -0.81 -24.50
N GLN A 183 -5.76 -1.04 -24.42
CA GLN A 183 -6.29 -2.24 -23.77
C GLN A 183 -5.82 -3.52 -24.49
N GLY A 184 -5.25 -4.44 -23.72
CA GLY A 184 -4.61 -5.66 -24.21
C GLY A 184 -3.15 -5.47 -24.63
N SER A 185 -2.62 -4.25 -24.58
CA SER A 185 -1.22 -3.97 -24.88
C SER A 185 -0.33 -3.92 -23.64
N THR A 186 0.98 -3.86 -23.91
CA THR A 186 2.03 -3.66 -22.91
C THR A 186 2.95 -2.53 -23.36
N ILE A 187 3.31 -1.63 -22.44
CA ILE A 187 4.34 -0.61 -22.67
C ILE A 187 5.49 -0.75 -21.67
N SER A 188 6.66 -0.23 -22.04
CA SER A 188 7.79 -0.07 -21.12
C SER A 188 7.77 1.31 -20.46
N VAL A 189 8.09 1.37 -19.17
CA VAL A 189 8.13 2.61 -18.39
C VAL A 189 9.38 2.63 -17.51
N SER A 190 10.06 3.78 -17.52
CA SER A 190 11.17 4.08 -16.61
C SER A 190 10.67 5.04 -15.54
N PHE A 191 10.62 4.58 -14.29
CA PHE A 191 10.37 5.45 -13.12
C PHE A 191 11.66 6.09 -12.62
N ARG A 192 12.79 5.51 -13.05
CA ARG A 192 14.14 5.98 -12.82
C ARG A 192 15.05 5.48 -13.93
N THR A 193 15.48 6.42 -14.76
CA THR A 193 16.37 6.19 -15.89
C THR A 193 17.82 6.19 -15.45
N ILE A 194 18.62 5.31 -16.04
CA ILE A 194 20.06 5.24 -15.85
C ILE A 194 20.73 6.61 -16.09
N GLY A 195 21.85 6.84 -15.40
CA GLY A 195 22.69 8.02 -15.65
C GLY A 195 22.22 9.34 -15.04
N GLN A 196 21.22 9.37 -14.14
CA GLN A 196 20.88 10.61 -13.41
C GLN A 196 21.33 10.60 -11.94
N GLY A 197 22.30 9.77 -11.55
CA GLY A 197 22.77 9.59 -10.17
C GLY A 197 22.06 8.47 -9.39
N TYR A 198 22.60 8.02 -8.26
CA TYR A 198 22.04 6.87 -7.52
C TYR A 198 21.95 7.08 -5.99
N ASP A 199 22.36 8.24 -5.48
CA ASP A 199 22.58 8.42 -4.04
C ASP A 199 21.45 9.14 -3.28
N ALA A 200 20.46 9.71 -3.97
CA ALA A 200 19.39 10.49 -3.32
C ALA A 200 18.04 10.35 -4.03
N GLY A 201 16.97 10.64 -3.31
CA GLY A 201 15.60 10.73 -3.83
C GLY A 201 14.81 9.42 -3.80
N LYS A 202 13.63 9.46 -4.43
CA LYS A 202 12.66 8.36 -4.41
C LYS A 202 12.08 8.12 -5.80
N ALA A 203 12.38 6.96 -6.38
CA ALA A 203 11.70 6.50 -7.59
C ALA A 203 10.33 5.91 -7.21
N ARG A 204 9.25 6.32 -7.87
CA ARG A 204 7.89 5.92 -7.47
C ARG A 204 7.07 5.42 -8.65
N VAL A 205 6.30 4.37 -8.39
CA VAL A 205 5.19 3.97 -9.27
C VAL A 205 3.97 4.78 -8.84
N THR A 206 3.61 5.77 -9.65
CA THR A 206 2.49 6.67 -9.37
C THR A 206 1.51 6.71 -10.54
N LEU A 207 0.22 6.63 -10.22
CA LEU A 207 -0.87 6.94 -11.14
C LEU A 207 -1.43 8.33 -10.82
N LYS A 208 -1.55 9.19 -11.83
CA LYS A 208 -2.33 10.43 -11.75
C LYS A 208 -3.74 10.14 -12.24
N VAL A 209 -4.73 10.40 -11.41
CA VAL A 209 -6.14 10.08 -11.63
C VAL A 209 -6.93 11.38 -11.69
N ASP A 210 -7.47 11.67 -12.87
CA ASP A 210 -8.42 12.76 -13.08
C ASP A 210 -9.85 12.25 -12.81
N THR A 211 -10.36 12.58 -11.63
CA THR A 211 -11.66 12.10 -11.17
C THR A 211 -12.83 12.79 -11.87
N ARG A 212 -12.58 13.85 -12.65
CA ARG A 212 -13.62 14.58 -13.38
C ARG A 212 -14.34 13.73 -14.43
N TYR A 213 -13.64 12.76 -15.02
CA TYR A 213 -14.21 11.78 -15.94
C TYR A 213 -15.27 10.87 -15.31
N HIS A 214 -15.33 10.83 -13.98
CA HIS A 214 -16.25 9.97 -13.23
C HIS A 214 -17.02 10.75 -12.16
N CYS A 215 -17.31 12.02 -12.42
CA CYS A 215 -17.95 12.85 -11.39
C CYS A 215 -19.27 12.27 -10.88
N GLY A 216 -19.39 12.23 -9.55
CA GLY A 216 -20.53 11.62 -8.84
C GLY A 216 -20.65 10.09 -8.96
N ALA A 217 -19.77 9.43 -9.71
CA ALA A 217 -19.68 7.98 -9.74
C ALA A 217 -18.62 7.51 -8.73
N GLY A 218 -19.03 7.10 -7.52
CA GLY A 218 -18.09 6.64 -6.49
C GLY A 218 -17.20 5.50 -6.98
N ARG A 219 -15.87 5.69 -6.96
CA ARG A 219 -14.89 4.71 -7.47
C ARG A 219 -13.98 4.25 -6.35
N ALA A 220 -13.99 2.94 -6.11
CA ALA A 220 -13.10 2.30 -5.17
C ALA A 220 -11.94 1.66 -5.94
N PHE A 221 -10.78 1.59 -5.30
CA PHE A 221 -9.60 0.93 -5.85
C PHE A 221 -8.97 -0.02 -4.83
N GLY A 222 -8.27 -1.02 -5.34
CA GLY A 222 -7.40 -1.91 -4.60
C GLY A 222 -6.06 -2.04 -5.31
N VAL A 223 -5.01 -2.19 -4.53
CA VAL A 223 -3.64 -2.35 -5.01
C VAL A 223 -2.97 -3.48 -4.24
N ASP A 224 -2.55 -4.52 -4.96
CA ASP A 224 -1.74 -5.62 -4.43
C ASP A 224 -0.32 -5.49 -4.96
N VAL A 225 0.65 -5.45 -4.05
CA VAL A 225 2.06 -5.20 -4.39
C VAL A 225 2.92 -6.32 -3.82
N THR A 226 3.76 -6.90 -4.67
CA THR A 226 4.82 -7.83 -4.28
C THR A 226 6.16 -7.30 -4.78
N TYR A 227 7.21 -7.33 -3.97
CA TYR A 227 8.55 -6.84 -4.35
C TYR A 227 9.64 -7.51 -3.54
N THR A 228 10.89 -7.47 -4.02
CA THR A 228 12.04 -8.07 -3.30
C THR A 228 13.05 -7.05 -2.78
N SER A 229 13.09 -5.87 -3.38
CA SER A 229 14.06 -4.83 -3.04
C SER A 229 13.97 -4.43 -1.57
N ASN A 230 15.12 -4.35 -0.91
CA ASN A 230 15.26 -3.76 0.43
C ASN A 230 15.18 -2.23 0.42
N ARG A 231 15.12 -1.61 -0.76
CA ARG A 231 14.87 -0.17 -0.95
C ARG A 231 13.40 0.13 -1.26
N GLY A 232 12.63 -0.90 -1.63
CA GLY A 232 11.19 -0.79 -1.90
C GLY A 232 10.37 -0.69 -0.61
N GLN A 233 9.34 0.16 -0.62
CA GLN A 233 8.39 0.29 0.48
C GLN A 233 7.04 0.87 0.03
N PRO A 234 5.94 0.62 0.78
CA PRO A 234 4.71 1.36 0.59
C PRO A 234 4.94 2.86 0.74
N CYS A 235 4.33 3.68 -0.11
CA CYS A 235 4.42 5.13 0.01
C CYS A 235 3.75 5.62 1.31
N LYS A 236 4.34 6.65 1.95
CA LYS A 236 3.75 7.31 3.12
C LYS A 236 2.40 7.97 2.81
N ASN A 237 2.36 8.76 1.74
CA ASN A 237 1.13 9.40 1.25
C ASN A 237 0.62 8.65 0.02
N ARG A 238 -0.29 7.71 0.22
CA ARG A 238 -0.75 6.81 -0.86
C ARG A 238 -1.73 7.45 -1.81
N LEU A 239 -2.61 8.30 -1.30
CA LEU A 239 -3.54 9.09 -2.09
C LEU A 239 -3.41 10.54 -1.68
N SER A 240 -2.99 11.41 -2.61
CA SER A 240 -2.79 12.83 -2.35
C SER A 240 -3.27 13.69 -3.51
N MET A 241 -3.74 14.90 -3.24
CA MET A 241 -3.93 15.93 -4.27
C MET A 241 -2.63 16.71 -4.54
N THR A 242 -1.65 16.57 -3.65
CA THR A 242 -0.30 17.09 -3.84
C THR A 242 0.48 16.15 -4.74
N LYS A 243 1.04 16.73 -5.80
CA LYS A 243 1.96 16.06 -6.72
C LYS A 243 3.18 15.51 -5.96
N PRO A 244 3.57 14.24 -6.15
CA PRO A 244 4.77 13.71 -5.52
C PRO A 244 6.00 14.39 -6.10
N GLN A 245 7.01 14.62 -5.25
CA GLN A 245 8.27 15.25 -5.63
C GLN A 245 9.41 14.28 -5.40
N TRP A 246 10.44 14.37 -6.26
CA TRP A 246 11.62 13.53 -6.19
C TRP A 246 12.34 13.60 -4.84
N ASP A 247 12.59 14.82 -4.33
CA ASP A 247 13.47 15.08 -3.18
C ASP A 247 12.80 15.07 -1.80
N LEU A 248 11.47 14.95 -1.72
CA LEU A 248 10.78 15.11 -0.43
C LEU A 248 10.66 13.79 0.35
N SER A 249 11.15 13.86 1.60
CA SER A 249 11.18 12.80 2.62
C SER A 249 9.80 12.42 3.16
#